data_AF-A0A359IB89-F1
#
_entry.id   AF-A0A359IB89-F1
#
_cell.length_a   1.000
_cell.length_b   1.000
_cell.length_c   1.000
_cell.angle_alpha   90.00
_cell.angle_beta   90.00
_cell.angle_gamma   90.00
#
_symmetry.space_group_name_H-M   'P 1'
#
loop_
_entity.id
_entity.type
_entity.pdbx_description
1 polymer ?
#
loop_
_entity_poly.entity_id
_entity_poly.type
_entity_poly.pdbx_seq_one_letter_code
_entity_poly.pdbx_strand_id
1 'polypeptide(L)'
;MAAGASAEFKAGYYDKMNGKSGAALKAAAKECVRTHQTLVYSDLPTYWQYSDVYPELVDGCKRWWDMYSDAVYLIKRGQTGKSSFSANKMQREHSVPKSWWKQSGSVEYTPAYSDMWNLYPSDGAANQAKLNYPLGLTASTSFNNGVSKIGGAMTGYGGGSRYVFEPDDEYKGDFARAYMYVATVYDDINWVINYMYKKEAYPTLVPWAKEMLLQWCRQDPVDQKEIDRNNVV
;
A
#
# COMPACT_ATOMS: atom_id res chain seq x y z
N MET A 1 17.63 6.91 28.62
CA MET A 1 18.50 6.53 27.49
C MET A 1 17.65 5.68 26.56
N ALA A 2 17.06 6.30 25.54
CA ALA A 2 16.24 5.58 24.56
C ALA A 2 17.19 4.81 23.63
N ALA A 3 17.12 3.49 23.64
CA ALA A 3 17.75 2.68 22.63
C ALA A 3 16.98 2.91 21.33
N GLY A 4 17.54 3.71 20.42
CA GLY A 4 17.07 3.75 19.04
C GLY A 4 17.29 2.35 18.45
N ALA A 5 16.21 1.64 18.17
CA ALA A 5 16.28 0.44 17.36
C ALA A 5 16.60 0.90 15.93
N SER A 6 17.87 0.85 15.55
CA SER A 6 18.20 0.81 14.13
C SER A 6 17.58 -0.46 13.58
N ALA A 7 16.60 -0.32 12.70
CA ALA A 7 16.12 -1.41 11.88
C ALA A 7 17.27 -1.91 11.00
N GLU A 8 18.10 -2.82 11.51
CA GLU A 8 19.17 -3.43 10.73
C GLU A 8 18.60 -4.61 9.96
N PHE A 9 18.58 -4.47 8.63
CA PHE A 9 18.44 -5.60 7.74
C PHE A 9 19.52 -6.64 8.08
N LYS A 10 19.19 -7.94 7.93
CA LYS A 10 20.16 -9.00 8.17
C LYS A 10 21.41 -8.80 7.31
N ALA A 11 22.61 -8.87 7.90
CA ALA A 11 23.86 -8.81 7.15
C ALA A 11 23.81 -9.74 5.91
N GLY A 12 24.14 -9.19 4.75
CA GLY A 12 24.08 -9.87 3.45
C GLY A 12 22.72 -9.85 2.75
N TYR A 13 21.68 -9.22 3.32
CA TYR A 13 20.36 -9.11 2.68
C TYR A 13 20.42 -8.49 1.28
N TYR A 14 21.24 -7.46 1.08
CA TYR A 14 21.38 -6.76 -0.20
C TYR A 14 22.44 -7.38 -1.14
N ASP A 15 23.22 -8.37 -0.70
CA ASP A 15 24.36 -8.89 -1.48
C ASP A 15 23.91 -9.43 -2.84
N LYS A 16 22.73 -10.07 -2.88
CA LYS A 16 22.14 -10.61 -4.12
C LYS A 16 21.80 -9.54 -5.16
N MET A 17 21.68 -8.27 -4.74
CA MET A 17 21.31 -7.14 -5.58
C MET A 17 22.53 -6.38 -6.12
N ASN A 18 23.71 -6.56 -5.50
CA ASN A 18 24.93 -5.83 -5.86
C ASN A 18 25.29 -5.99 -7.34
N GLY A 19 25.53 -4.87 -8.02
CA GLY A 19 25.91 -4.82 -9.44
C GLY A 19 24.80 -5.20 -10.43
N LYS A 20 23.58 -5.50 -9.97
CA LYS A 20 22.45 -5.83 -10.85
C LYS A 20 21.65 -4.60 -11.23
N SER A 21 21.01 -4.66 -12.40
CA SER A 21 20.09 -3.65 -12.90
C SER A 21 18.89 -4.29 -13.61
N GLY A 22 17.85 -3.50 -13.86
CA GLY A 22 16.69 -3.91 -14.63
C GLY A 22 16.04 -5.22 -14.15
N ALA A 23 15.78 -6.14 -15.08
CA ALA A 23 15.15 -7.43 -14.78
C ALA A 23 15.95 -8.26 -13.76
N ALA A 24 17.28 -8.23 -13.82
CA ALA A 24 18.14 -8.98 -12.89
C ALA A 24 18.06 -8.43 -11.46
N LEU A 25 18.01 -7.10 -11.31
CA LEU A 25 17.82 -6.46 -10.01
C LEU A 25 16.43 -6.79 -9.44
N LYS A 26 15.39 -6.69 -10.26
CA LYS A 26 14.01 -7.02 -9.86
C LYS A 26 13.91 -8.47 -9.37
N ALA A 27 14.47 -9.43 -10.10
CA ALA A 27 14.47 -10.84 -9.72
C ALA A 27 15.21 -11.07 -8.40
N ALA A 28 16.36 -10.42 -8.20
CA ALA A 28 17.11 -10.51 -6.95
C ALA A 28 16.34 -9.91 -5.76
N ALA A 29 15.68 -8.77 -5.96
CA ALA A 29 14.85 -8.13 -4.94
C ALA A 29 13.67 -9.03 -4.55
N LYS A 30 12.95 -9.59 -5.54
CA LYS A 30 11.88 -10.57 -5.30
C LYS A 30 12.37 -11.75 -4.47
N GLU A 31 13.55 -12.28 -4.75
CA GLU A 31 14.09 -13.43 -4.02
C GLU A 31 14.25 -13.16 -2.51
N CYS A 32 14.54 -11.91 -2.11
CA CYS A 32 14.71 -11.53 -0.72
C CYS A 32 13.39 -11.43 0.08
N VAL A 33 12.24 -11.29 -0.59
CA VAL A 33 10.94 -11.01 0.07
C VAL A 33 9.80 -11.95 -0.34
N ARG A 34 9.97 -12.78 -1.37
CA ARG A 34 8.90 -13.64 -1.91
C ARG A 34 8.39 -14.71 -0.94
N THR A 35 9.14 -15.01 0.12
CA THR A 35 8.75 -16.02 1.11
C THR A 35 8.16 -15.30 2.30
N HIS A 36 6.83 -15.37 2.42
CA HIS A 36 6.08 -14.78 3.51
C HIS A 36 4.93 -15.71 3.90
N GLN A 37 4.31 -15.44 5.05
CA GLN A 37 3.12 -16.15 5.49
C GLN A 37 1.89 -15.63 4.74
N THR A 38 1.04 -16.53 4.25
CA THR A 38 -0.29 -16.15 3.76
C THR A 38 -1.23 -15.95 4.94
N LEU A 39 -1.76 -14.74 5.10
CA LEU A 39 -2.68 -14.40 6.18
C LEU A 39 -4.14 -14.62 5.75
N VAL A 40 -5.04 -14.73 6.74
CA VAL A 40 -6.48 -14.73 6.50
C VAL A 40 -6.95 -13.27 6.37
N TYR A 41 -7.53 -12.91 5.23
CA TYR A 41 -7.94 -11.52 4.93
C TYR A 41 -8.82 -10.88 6.00
N SER A 42 -9.77 -11.64 6.58
CA SER A 42 -10.65 -11.13 7.63
C SER A 42 -9.96 -10.88 8.98
N ASP A 43 -8.75 -11.42 9.15
CA ASP A 43 -7.97 -11.34 10.39
C ASP A 43 -6.91 -10.23 10.37
N LEU A 44 -6.72 -9.53 9.24
CA LEU A 44 -5.76 -8.44 9.11
C LEU A 44 -5.83 -7.38 10.23
N PRO A 45 -7.01 -6.96 10.73
CA PRO A 45 -7.07 -6.04 11.87
C PRO A 45 -6.39 -6.54 13.15
N THR A 46 -6.24 -7.86 13.33
CA THR A 46 -5.50 -8.42 14.48
C THR A 46 -4.01 -8.15 14.39
N TYR A 47 -3.46 -7.99 13.19
CA TYR A 47 -2.05 -7.68 12.96
C TYR A 47 -1.82 -6.16 12.92
N TRP A 48 -2.70 -5.42 12.24
CA TRP A 48 -2.62 -3.97 12.13
C TRP A 48 -2.64 -3.21 13.46
N GLN A 49 -3.22 -3.77 14.54
CA GLN A 49 -3.15 -3.15 15.86
C GLN A 49 -1.71 -3.04 16.43
N TYR A 50 -0.74 -3.67 15.75
CA TYR A 50 0.69 -3.61 16.04
C TYR A 50 1.51 -2.86 14.98
N SER A 51 1.09 -2.87 13.71
CA SER A 51 1.84 -2.30 12.57
C SER A 51 1.28 -0.99 12.00
N ASP A 52 -0.02 -0.74 12.14
CA ASP A 52 -0.75 0.37 11.50
C ASP A 52 -1.57 1.13 12.56
N VAL A 53 -0.89 1.53 13.63
CA VAL A 53 -1.41 2.40 14.70
C VAL A 53 -0.41 3.50 15.00
N TYR A 54 -0.91 4.69 15.33
CA TYR A 54 -0.06 5.78 15.79
C TYR A 54 0.67 5.41 17.09
N PRO A 55 1.92 5.86 17.28
CA PRO A 55 2.70 5.57 18.50
C PRO A 55 2.13 6.28 19.73
N GLU A 56 1.54 7.47 19.54
CA GLU A 56 0.87 8.19 20.60
C GLU A 56 -0.54 7.64 20.90
N LEU A 57 -0.94 7.77 22.16
CA LEU A 57 -2.30 7.44 22.59
C LEU A 57 -3.18 8.69 22.54
N VAL A 58 -4.43 8.50 22.15
CA VAL A 58 -5.50 9.50 22.24
C VAL A 58 -6.50 9.02 23.28
N ASP A 59 -6.72 9.81 24.32
CA ASP A 59 -7.57 9.44 25.48
C ASP A 59 -7.20 8.05 26.08
N GLY A 60 -5.90 7.75 26.12
CA GLY A 60 -5.38 6.47 26.61
C GLY A 60 -5.65 5.27 25.69
N CYS A 61 -6.14 5.49 24.47
CA CYS A 61 -6.45 4.47 23.48
C CYS A 61 -5.48 4.54 22.29
N LYS A 62 -5.18 3.39 21.67
CA LYS A 62 -4.48 3.35 20.37
C LYS A 62 -5.38 3.94 19.29
N ARG A 63 -4.77 4.62 18.32
CA ARG A 63 -5.44 5.17 17.14
C ARG A 63 -4.96 4.43 15.89
N TRP A 64 -5.88 3.97 15.05
CA TRP A 64 -5.54 3.38 13.75
C TRP A 64 -4.81 4.41 12.88
N TRP A 65 -3.76 3.97 12.19
CA TRP A 65 -3.07 4.79 11.20
C TRP A 65 -3.74 4.64 9.84
N ASP A 66 -4.80 5.42 9.61
CA ASP A 66 -5.51 5.50 8.34
C ASP A 66 -4.78 6.46 7.40
N MET A 67 -4.29 5.96 6.26
CA MET A 67 -3.61 6.75 5.22
C MET A 67 -4.60 7.36 4.20
N TYR A 68 -5.91 7.21 4.42
CA TYR A 68 -6.95 7.63 3.49
C TYR A 68 -7.87 8.73 4.06
N SER A 69 -7.80 9.04 5.34
CA SER A 69 -8.58 10.11 5.98
C SER A 69 -7.89 10.66 7.23
N ASP A 70 -8.31 11.84 7.68
CA ASP A 70 -7.90 12.46 8.95
C ASP A 70 -8.79 12.02 10.14
N ALA A 71 -9.71 11.08 9.93
CA ALA A 71 -10.65 10.65 10.94
C ALA A 71 -9.97 9.90 12.09
N VAL A 72 -10.39 10.18 13.32
CA VAL A 72 -9.83 9.56 14.52
C VAL A 72 -10.57 8.26 14.85
N TYR A 73 -9.99 7.12 14.47
CA TYR A 73 -10.50 5.80 14.82
C TYR A 73 -9.71 5.18 15.97
N LEU A 74 -10.39 4.97 17.11
CA LEU A 74 -9.76 4.44 18.32
C LEU A 74 -10.01 2.94 18.49
N ILE A 75 -9.02 2.25 19.01
CA ILE A 75 -9.15 0.92 19.62
C ILE A 75 -9.46 1.15 21.10
N LYS A 76 -10.77 1.16 21.44
CA LYS A 76 -11.22 1.46 22.80
C LYS A 76 -10.81 0.36 23.78
N ARG A 77 -10.67 0.71 25.06
CA ARG A 77 -10.36 -0.24 26.13
C ARG A 77 -11.29 -1.46 26.09
N GLY A 78 -10.72 -2.66 26.08
CA GLY A 78 -11.46 -3.92 25.99
C GLY A 78 -11.83 -4.38 24.58
N GLN A 79 -11.53 -3.59 23.54
CA GLN A 79 -11.66 -4.04 22.15
C GLN A 79 -10.41 -4.78 21.67
N THR A 80 -10.61 -5.75 20.79
CA THR A 80 -9.55 -6.31 19.95
C THR A 80 -9.43 -5.47 18.68
N GLY A 81 -8.33 -5.63 17.92
CA GLY A 81 -8.22 -5.03 16.59
C GLY A 81 -9.44 -5.30 15.71
N LYS A 82 -9.92 -6.55 15.64
CA LYS A 82 -11.13 -6.91 14.86
C LYS A 82 -12.41 -6.23 15.36
N SER A 83 -12.65 -6.19 16.67
CA SER A 83 -13.90 -5.61 17.19
C SER A 83 -13.89 -4.07 17.07
N SER A 84 -12.74 -3.42 17.27
CA SER A 84 -12.59 -1.97 17.00
C SER A 84 -12.79 -1.65 15.51
N PHE A 85 -12.14 -2.39 14.62
CA PHE A 85 -12.22 -2.16 13.18
C PHE A 85 -13.67 -2.23 12.66
N SER A 86 -14.42 -3.23 13.11
CA SER A 86 -15.85 -3.37 12.81
C SER A 86 -16.69 -2.23 13.42
N ALA A 87 -16.47 -1.89 14.69
CA ALA A 87 -17.20 -0.82 15.38
C ALA A 87 -16.99 0.55 14.72
N ASN A 88 -15.78 0.82 14.23
CA ASN A 88 -15.41 2.04 13.51
C ASN A 88 -15.84 2.03 12.02
N LYS A 89 -16.41 0.92 11.53
CA LYS A 89 -16.80 0.72 10.12
C LYS A 89 -15.63 0.92 9.13
N MET A 90 -14.41 0.67 9.58
CA MET A 90 -13.22 0.73 8.73
C MET A 90 -13.23 -0.39 7.70
N GLN A 91 -12.49 -0.19 6.61
CA GLN A 91 -12.37 -1.12 5.50
C GLN A 91 -10.92 -1.54 5.28
N ARG A 92 -10.73 -2.79 4.86
CA ARG A 92 -9.43 -3.32 4.42
C ARG A 92 -9.22 -2.84 2.98
N GLU A 93 -8.34 -1.87 2.76
CA GLU A 93 -8.14 -1.29 1.45
C GLU A 93 -6.93 -1.86 0.73
N HIS A 94 -7.18 -2.44 -0.45
CA HIS A 94 -6.14 -2.87 -1.37
C HIS A 94 -5.56 -1.64 -2.06
N SER A 95 -4.32 -1.27 -1.73
CA SER A 95 -3.62 -0.15 -2.38
C SER A 95 -3.65 -0.32 -3.89
N VAL A 96 -3.07 -1.41 -4.39
CA VAL A 96 -3.27 -1.87 -5.76
C VAL A 96 -4.62 -2.60 -5.84
N PRO A 97 -5.63 -2.10 -6.57
CA PRO A 97 -6.99 -2.65 -6.48
C PRO A 97 -7.07 -4.11 -6.93
N LYS A 98 -7.64 -4.97 -6.08
CA LYS A 98 -7.81 -6.40 -6.39
C LYS A 98 -8.62 -6.70 -7.64
N SER A 99 -9.48 -5.77 -8.06
CA SER A 99 -10.24 -5.90 -9.31
C SER A 99 -9.34 -5.92 -10.54
N TRP A 100 -8.10 -5.40 -10.44
CA TRP A 100 -7.14 -5.38 -11.53
C TRP A 100 -6.54 -6.76 -11.83
N TRP A 101 -6.69 -7.73 -10.94
CA TRP A 101 -6.25 -9.13 -11.16
C TRP A 101 -7.35 -10.16 -10.92
N LYS A 102 -8.61 -9.74 -10.87
CA LYS A 102 -9.73 -10.66 -10.67
C LYS A 102 -9.84 -11.62 -11.86
N GLN A 103 -9.68 -12.91 -11.61
CA GLN A 103 -9.75 -13.97 -12.62
C GLN A 103 -10.86 -14.96 -12.27
N SER A 104 -11.77 -15.22 -13.22
CA SER A 104 -12.86 -16.18 -13.05
C SER A 104 -13.68 -15.96 -11.76
N GLY A 105 -13.92 -14.70 -11.39
CA GLY A 105 -14.66 -14.36 -10.17
C GLY A 105 -13.82 -14.33 -8.89
N SER A 106 -12.58 -14.80 -8.91
CA SER A 106 -11.70 -14.94 -7.74
C SER A 106 -10.50 -13.99 -7.77
N VAL A 107 -9.98 -13.68 -6.59
CA VAL A 107 -8.74 -12.94 -6.34
C VAL A 107 -7.79 -13.70 -5.40
N GLU A 108 -8.27 -14.80 -4.79
CA GLU A 108 -7.58 -15.52 -3.70
C GLU A 108 -6.55 -16.53 -4.20
N TYR A 109 -6.42 -16.69 -5.52
CA TYR A 109 -5.43 -17.58 -6.14
C TYR A 109 -3.98 -17.08 -5.95
N THR A 110 -3.81 -15.85 -5.45
CA THR A 110 -2.51 -15.24 -5.15
C THR A 110 -2.48 -14.73 -3.71
N PRO A 111 -1.34 -14.85 -3.00
CA PRO A 111 -1.17 -14.27 -1.68
C PRO A 111 -1.31 -12.74 -1.65
N ALA A 112 -1.18 -12.05 -2.79
CA ALA A 112 -1.38 -10.60 -2.92
C ALA A 112 -2.75 -10.13 -2.39
N TYR A 113 -3.73 -11.04 -2.30
CA TYR A 113 -5.05 -10.75 -1.75
C TYR A 113 -5.05 -10.45 -0.24
N SER A 114 -4.15 -11.04 0.53
CA SER A 114 -4.07 -10.85 1.99
C SER A 114 -2.71 -10.37 2.47
N ASP A 115 -1.83 -9.97 1.55
CA ASP A 115 -0.52 -9.41 1.86
C ASP A 115 -0.65 -8.00 2.46
N MET A 116 -0.13 -7.84 3.68
CA MET A 116 -0.15 -6.57 4.40
C MET A 116 0.64 -5.48 3.66
N TRP A 117 1.65 -5.78 2.85
CA TRP A 117 2.35 -4.76 2.06
C TRP A 117 1.48 -4.09 0.99
N ASN A 118 0.36 -4.71 0.63
CA ASN A 118 -0.62 -4.17 -0.31
C ASN A 118 -1.95 -3.75 0.37
N LEU A 119 -2.08 -3.96 1.68
CA LEU A 119 -3.34 -3.77 2.41
C LEU A 119 -3.14 -2.88 3.63
N TYR A 120 -4.04 -1.91 3.77
CA TYR A 120 -4.00 -0.92 4.83
C TYR A 120 -5.40 -0.75 5.45
N PRO A 121 -5.49 -0.35 6.74
CA PRO A 121 -6.73 0.13 7.32
C PRO A 121 -7.16 1.42 6.59
N SER A 122 -8.46 1.59 6.36
CA SER A 122 -9.00 2.73 5.62
C SER A 122 -10.35 3.17 6.15
N ASP A 123 -10.60 4.47 6.21
CA ASP A 123 -11.95 5.02 6.32
C ASP A 123 -12.87 4.45 5.23
N GLY A 124 -14.09 4.11 5.64
CA GLY A 124 -15.07 3.50 4.76
C GLY A 124 -15.52 4.40 3.61
N ALA A 125 -15.62 5.72 3.82
CA ALA A 125 -16.03 6.64 2.76
C ALA A 125 -14.91 6.88 1.75
N ALA A 126 -13.66 7.06 2.23
CA ALA A 126 -12.48 7.20 1.38
C ALA A 126 -12.26 5.96 0.51
N ASN A 127 -12.37 4.75 1.08
CA ASN A 127 -12.30 3.51 0.30
C ASN A 127 -13.38 3.47 -0.80
N GLN A 128 -14.64 3.73 -0.43
CA GLN A 128 -15.76 3.75 -1.39
C GLN A 128 -15.58 4.79 -2.50
N ALA A 129 -14.91 5.91 -2.22
CA ALA A 129 -14.57 6.91 -3.22
C ALA A 129 -13.41 6.47 -4.13
N LYS A 130 -12.37 5.83 -3.56
CA LYS A 130 -11.17 5.37 -4.29
C LYS A 130 -11.49 4.34 -5.36
N LEU A 131 -12.44 3.46 -5.11
CA LEU A 131 -12.85 2.41 -6.05
C LEU A 131 -11.61 1.65 -6.59
N ASN A 132 -11.54 1.46 -7.91
CA ASN A 132 -10.43 0.82 -8.60
C ASN A 132 -9.58 1.84 -9.38
N TYR A 133 -9.60 3.11 -8.99
CA TYR A 133 -8.86 4.16 -9.70
C TYR A 133 -7.34 4.03 -9.46
N PRO A 134 -6.53 4.24 -10.51
CA PRO A 134 -5.08 4.25 -10.37
C PRO A 134 -4.60 5.48 -9.59
N LEU A 135 -3.39 5.38 -9.05
CA LEU A 135 -2.71 6.55 -8.52
C LEU A 135 -2.48 7.59 -9.62
N GLY A 136 -2.56 8.87 -9.27
CA GLY A 136 -2.24 9.97 -10.18
C GLY A 136 -2.65 11.31 -9.63
N LEU A 137 -2.15 12.40 -10.20
CA LEU A 137 -2.55 13.74 -9.81
C LEU A 137 -3.93 14.09 -10.36
N THR A 138 -4.76 14.69 -9.54
CA THR A 138 -6.10 15.16 -9.90
C THR A 138 -6.03 16.54 -10.57
N ALA A 139 -6.69 16.70 -11.71
CA ALA A 139 -6.93 18.01 -12.35
C ALA A 139 -8.21 18.68 -11.84
N SER A 140 -9.16 17.88 -11.35
CA SER A 140 -10.39 18.30 -10.69
C SER A 140 -10.77 17.24 -9.67
N THR A 141 -11.41 17.62 -8.56
CA THR A 141 -11.77 16.71 -7.47
C THR A 141 -13.28 16.52 -7.37
N SER A 142 -13.74 15.27 -7.46
CA SER A 142 -15.11 14.86 -7.16
C SER A 142 -15.26 14.35 -5.71
N PHE A 143 -14.17 13.95 -5.08
CA PHE A 143 -14.06 13.64 -3.66
C PHE A 143 -12.77 14.25 -3.13
N ASN A 144 -12.84 14.83 -1.93
CA ASN A 144 -11.69 15.34 -1.21
C ASN A 144 -12.05 15.37 0.29
N ASN A 145 -11.32 14.63 1.11
CA ASN A 145 -11.46 14.63 2.57
C ASN A 145 -10.20 15.16 3.28
N GLY A 146 -9.38 15.96 2.60
CA GLY A 146 -8.11 16.48 3.12
C GLY A 146 -6.93 15.53 2.91
N VAL A 147 -7.13 14.21 2.99
CA VAL A 147 -6.07 13.19 2.87
C VAL A 147 -6.14 12.39 1.56
N SER A 148 -7.33 12.21 1.02
CA SER A 148 -7.59 11.50 -0.23
C SER A 148 -8.36 12.38 -1.19
N LYS A 149 -7.86 12.50 -2.43
CA LYS A 149 -8.57 13.16 -3.53
C LYS A 149 -8.88 12.16 -4.62
N ILE A 150 -10.12 12.15 -5.08
CA ILE A 150 -10.54 11.41 -6.29
C ILE A 150 -11.05 12.41 -7.30
N GLY A 151 -10.62 12.28 -8.54
CA GLY A 151 -11.23 13.04 -9.62
C GLY A 151 -10.45 12.94 -10.92
N GLY A 152 -10.73 13.86 -11.85
CA GLY A 152 -10.27 13.75 -13.24
C GLY A 152 -8.74 13.69 -13.30
N ALA A 153 -8.19 12.78 -14.10
CA ALA A 153 -6.74 12.65 -14.23
C ALA A 153 -6.11 13.91 -14.85
N MET A 154 -5.03 14.41 -14.26
CA MET A 154 -4.16 15.38 -14.91
C MET A 154 -3.49 14.74 -16.14
N THR A 155 -3.23 15.53 -17.18
CA THR A 155 -2.56 15.06 -18.39
C THR A 155 -1.24 14.36 -18.04
N GLY A 156 -1.05 13.14 -18.56
CA GLY A 156 0.11 12.30 -18.25
C GLY A 156 -0.12 11.27 -17.13
N TYR A 157 -1.24 11.33 -16.41
CA TYR A 157 -1.60 10.38 -15.35
C TYR A 157 -2.77 9.47 -15.73
N GLY A 158 -2.97 8.41 -14.93
CA GLY A 158 -4.17 7.56 -14.96
C GLY A 158 -4.21 6.48 -16.03
N GLY A 159 -3.32 6.50 -17.02
CA GLY A 159 -3.16 5.39 -17.98
C GLY A 159 -4.43 5.06 -18.79
N GLY A 160 -5.27 6.08 -19.07
CA GLY A 160 -6.56 5.91 -19.74
C GLY A 160 -7.75 5.74 -18.78
N SER A 161 -7.53 5.74 -17.46
CA SER A 161 -8.61 5.88 -16.49
C SER A 161 -9.19 7.30 -16.51
N ARG A 162 -10.51 7.42 -16.41
CA ARG A 162 -11.21 8.72 -16.30
C ARG A 162 -10.88 9.44 -15.00
N TYR A 163 -10.74 8.69 -13.91
CA TYR A 163 -10.46 9.21 -12.58
C TYR A 163 -9.19 8.59 -12.00
N VAL A 164 -8.54 9.33 -11.11
CA VAL A 164 -7.36 8.91 -10.35
C VAL A 164 -7.59 9.10 -8.86
N PHE A 165 -6.84 8.36 -8.06
CA PHE A 165 -6.66 8.57 -6.64
C PHE A 165 -5.34 9.31 -6.39
N GLU A 166 -5.42 10.47 -5.75
CA GLU A 166 -4.28 11.23 -5.27
C GLU A 166 -4.29 11.21 -3.74
N PRO A 167 -3.36 10.47 -3.09
CA PRO A 167 -3.17 10.55 -1.65
C PRO A 167 -2.52 11.88 -1.26
N ASP A 168 -2.57 12.22 0.02
CA ASP A 168 -1.81 13.33 0.60
C ASP A 168 -0.31 13.18 0.32
N ASP A 169 0.39 14.32 0.28
CA ASP A 169 1.83 14.35 0.00
C ASP A 169 2.63 13.53 1.03
N GLU A 170 2.16 13.43 2.28
CA GLU A 170 2.79 12.65 3.34
C GLU A 170 2.71 11.12 3.16
N TYR A 171 1.90 10.62 2.21
CA TYR A 171 1.74 9.18 1.96
C TYR A 171 2.10 8.76 0.53
N LYS A 172 2.48 9.71 -0.33
CA LYS A 172 2.77 9.42 -1.76
C LYS A 172 3.90 8.41 -1.91
N GLY A 173 4.92 8.48 -1.06
CA GLY A 173 6.04 7.57 -0.99
C GLY A 173 5.62 6.17 -0.55
N ASP A 174 4.80 6.06 0.50
CA ASP A 174 4.29 4.79 1.02
C ASP A 174 3.50 4.03 -0.05
N PHE A 175 2.54 4.70 -0.67
CA PHE A 175 1.77 4.14 -1.78
C PHE A 175 2.69 3.77 -2.95
N ALA A 176 3.70 4.60 -3.24
CA ALA A 176 4.63 4.32 -4.31
C ALA A 176 5.46 3.06 -4.07
N ARG A 177 5.98 2.89 -2.84
CA ARG A 177 6.73 1.70 -2.41
C ARG A 177 5.84 0.46 -2.37
N ALA A 178 4.59 0.56 -1.92
CA ALA A 178 3.62 -0.53 -1.98
C ALA A 178 3.33 -1.00 -3.42
N TYR A 179 3.14 -0.07 -4.36
CA TYR A 179 2.93 -0.40 -5.78
C TYR A 179 4.18 -1.03 -6.42
N MET A 180 5.39 -0.52 -6.09
CA MET A 180 6.66 -1.10 -6.52
C MET A 180 6.89 -2.50 -5.93
N TYR A 181 6.52 -2.72 -4.67
CA TYR A 181 6.55 -4.03 -4.02
C TYR A 181 5.67 -5.01 -4.79
N VAL A 182 4.42 -4.67 -5.08
CA VAL A 182 3.51 -5.55 -5.85
C VAL A 182 4.06 -5.82 -7.25
N ALA A 183 4.60 -4.81 -7.93
CA ALA A 183 5.21 -5.00 -9.24
C ALA A 183 6.43 -5.93 -9.20
N THR A 184 7.15 -5.97 -8.08
CA THR A 184 8.37 -6.75 -7.88
C THR A 184 8.08 -8.17 -7.46
N VAL A 185 7.23 -8.37 -6.46
CA VAL A 185 6.95 -9.68 -5.84
C VAL A 185 5.96 -10.48 -6.67
N TYR A 186 4.91 -9.83 -7.18
CA TYR A 186 3.80 -10.48 -7.89
C TYR A 186 3.87 -10.23 -9.40
N ASP A 187 5.04 -10.46 -9.97
CA ASP A 187 5.32 -10.26 -11.39
C ASP A 187 4.71 -11.31 -12.34
N ASP A 188 4.01 -12.28 -11.77
CA ASP A 188 3.24 -13.33 -12.43
C ASP A 188 1.72 -13.08 -12.41
N ILE A 189 1.26 -11.99 -11.77
CA ILE A 189 -0.16 -11.61 -11.80
C ILE A 189 -0.63 -11.36 -13.23
N ASN A 190 -1.76 -11.98 -13.58
CA ASN A 190 -2.46 -11.72 -14.83
C ASN A 190 -3.37 -10.48 -14.69
N TRP A 191 -2.81 -9.31 -15.00
CA TRP A 191 -3.52 -8.04 -14.97
C TRP A 191 -4.64 -7.99 -16.02
N VAL A 192 -5.87 -7.75 -15.57
CA VAL A 192 -7.08 -7.55 -16.40
C VAL A 192 -7.45 -6.07 -16.57
N ILE A 193 -6.87 -5.19 -15.74
CA ILE A 193 -6.93 -3.73 -15.87
C ILE A 193 -5.49 -3.22 -15.85
N ASN A 194 -5.11 -2.50 -16.91
CA ASN A 194 -3.71 -2.19 -17.23
C ASN A 194 -3.38 -0.69 -17.13
N TYR A 195 -3.96 0.02 -16.15
CA TYR A 195 -3.70 1.46 -15.99
C TYR A 195 -2.25 1.74 -15.61
N MET A 196 -1.72 1.00 -14.62
CA MET A 196 -0.35 1.16 -14.11
C MET A 196 0.54 -0.06 -14.35
N TYR A 197 -0.07 -1.23 -14.55
CA TYR A 197 0.61 -2.51 -14.74
C TYR A 197 0.41 -3.00 -16.16
N LYS A 198 1.33 -3.81 -16.66
CA LYS A 198 1.18 -4.56 -17.91
C LYS A 198 1.47 -6.04 -17.69
N LYS A 199 0.91 -6.88 -18.57
CA LYS A 199 1.07 -8.34 -18.54
C LYS A 199 2.45 -8.79 -19.05
N GLU A 200 3.50 -8.30 -18.41
CA GLU A 200 4.90 -8.64 -18.66
C GLU A 200 5.66 -8.73 -17.33
N ALA A 201 6.56 -9.71 -17.22
CA ALA A 201 7.40 -9.86 -16.03
C ALA A 201 8.44 -8.73 -15.89
N TYR A 202 8.88 -8.12 -17.00
CA TYR A 202 9.69 -6.91 -16.96
C TYR A 202 9.65 -6.13 -18.29
N PRO A 203 9.42 -4.80 -18.27
CA PRO A 203 9.00 -4.01 -17.11
C PRO A 203 7.54 -4.33 -16.74
N THR A 204 7.20 -4.44 -15.45
CA THR A 204 5.82 -4.75 -15.04
C THR A 204 4.94 -3.51 -14.94
N LEU A 205 5.55 -2.35 -14.71
CA LEU A 205 4.88 -1.05 -14.70
C LEU A 205 4.96 -0.39 -16.07
N VAL A 206 3.89 0.31 -16.45
CA VAL A 206 3.90 1.19 -17.63
C VAL A 206 4.78 2.43 -17.37
N PRO A 207 5.33 3.08 -18.42
CA PRO A 207 6.32 4.15 -18.25
C PRO A 207 5.89 5.29 -17.32
N TRP A 208 4.68 5.85 -17.52
CA TRP A 208 4.17 6.96 -16.71
C TRP A 208 4.06 6.60 -15.23
N ALA A 209 3.57 5.38 -14.94
CA ALA A 209 3.41 4.89 -13.58
C ALA A 209 4.76 4.71 -12.91
N LYS A 210 5.73 4.09 -13.61
CA LYS A 210 7.10 3.93 -13.11
C LYS A 210 7.74 5.28 -12.78
N GLU A 211 7.60 6.26 -13.66
CA GLU A 211 8.18 7.61 -13.48
C GLU A 211 7.55 8.33 -12.28
N MET A 212 6.22 8.33 -12.17
CA MET A 212 5.51 8.90 -11.04
C MET A 212 5.88 8.23 -9.72
N LEU A 213 5.89 6.89 -9.66
CA LEU A 213 6.22 6.17 -8.44
C LEU A 213 7.67 6.45 -7.99
N LEU A 214 8.62 6.52 -8.93
CA LEU A 214 10.01 6.91 -8.62
C LEU A 214 10.12 8.35 -8.14
N GLN A 215 9.32 9.26 -8.69
CA GLN A 215 9.26 10.64 -8.24
C GLN A 215 8.70 10.72 -6.82
N TRP A 216 7.57 10.08 -6.54
CA TRP A 216 6.92 10.07 -5.23
C TRP A 216 7.84 9.46 -4.16
N CYS A 217 8.50 8.33 -4.44
CA CYS A 217 9.49 7.75 -3.53
C CYS A 217 10.65 8.70 -3.18
N ARG A 218 10.99 9.66 -4.05
CA ARG A 218 12.06 10.65 -3.81
C ARG A 218 11.57 11.88 -3.06
N GLN A 219 10.33 12.27 -3.30
CA GLN A 219 9.71 13.44 -2.68
C GLN A 219 9.23 13.14 -1.26
N ASP A 220 8.77 11.92 -1.04
CA ASP A 220 8.35 11.37 0.24
C ASP A 220 9.24 10.16 0.59
N PRO A 221 10.41 10.40 1.21
CA PRO A 221 11.37 9.36 1.57
C PRO A 221 10.83 8.46 2.69
N VAL A 222 11.46 7.30 2.87
CA VAL A 222 11.09 6.37 3.95
C VAL A 222 11.15 7.07 5.31
N ASP A 223 10.06 6.99 6.06
CA ASP A 223 9.92 7.61 7.37
C ASP A 223 9.90 6.57 8.51
N GLN A 224 9.74 7.03 9.75
CA GLN A 224 9.72 6.13 10.91
C GLN A 224 8.50 5.21 10.93
N LYS A 225 7.34 5.69 10.44
CA LYS A 225 6.11 4.88 10.35
C LYS A 225 6.35 3.66 9.47
N GLU A 226 6.95 3.84 8.30
CA GLU A 226 7.25 2.74 7.40
C GLU A 226 8.34 1.80 7.92
N ILE A 227 9.38 2.35 8.58
CA ILE A 227 10.41 1.52 9.22
C ILE A 227 9.78 0.64 10.31
N ASP A 228 8.94 1.21 11.16
CA ASP A 228 8.28 0.49 12.24
C ASP A 228 7.35 -0.59 11.67
N ARG A 229 6.57 -0.24 10.64
CA ARG A 229 5.72 -1.19 9.93
C ARG A 229 6.53 -2.33 9.30
N ASN A 230 7.63 -2.03 8.62
CA ASN A 230 8.52 -3.00 7.99
C ASN A 230 9.10 -4.01 8.99
N ASN A 231 9.35 -3.58 10.23
CA ASN A 231 9.91 -4.45 11.27
C ASN A 231 8.88 -5.38 11.90
N VAL A 232 7.58 -5.09 11.72
CA VAL A 232 6.48 -5.88 12.28
C VAL A 232 5.86 -6.83 11.24
N VAL A 233 5.86 -6.44 9.96
CA VAL A 233 5.25 -7.19 8.83
C VAL A 233 6.26 -8.14 8.18
#